data_AF-A0A0S7YEG2-F1
#
_entry.id   AF-A0A0S7YEG2-F1
#
_cell.length_a   1.000
_cell.length_b   1.000
_cell.length_c   1.000
_cell.angle_alpha   90.00
_cell.angle_beta   90.00
_cell.angle_gamma   90.00
#
_symmetry.space_group_name_H-M   'P 1'
#
loop_
_entity.id
_entity.type
_entity.pdbx_description
1 polymer ?
#
loop_
_entity_poly.entity_id
_entity_poly.type
_entity_poly.pdbx_seq_one_letter_code
_entity_poly.pdbx_strand_id
1 'polypeptide(L)'
;MEHKDYIKTRNIFERRIAKLMNNQHYIEVIFLMAVILERQLQAIIKRYEELICNKLANDKGRKIKFSIDSLTKKDIQKITLGQMINYISMLCENKSLMKELNYFNRLRVEIIHRLFTVKSIPRLENKIKRYLQKRKFWKLLYKTSTLEILLIKRSASAISKRLSTSKRELARIRKRKRLKGRR
;
A
#
# COMPACT_ATOMS: atom_id res chain seq x y z
N MET A 1 0.31 -13.56 7.53
CA MET A 1 0.49 -14.33 6.28
C MET A 1 1.89 -14.90 6.34
N GLU A 2 1.99 -16.22 6.47
CA GLU A 2 3.27 -16.90 6.42
C GLU A 2 3.86 -16.80 5.00
N HIS A 3 5.18 -16.82 4.88
CA HIS A 3 5.90 -16.67 3.60
C HIS A 3 5.44 -17.69 2.53
N LYS A 4 4.98 -18.88 2.96
CA LYS A 4 4.47 -19.93 2.08
C LYS A 4 3.10 -19.57 1.47
N ASP A 5 2.21 -18.94 2.23
CA ASP A 5 0.89 -18.52 1.75
C ASP A 5 0.98 -17.42 0.70
N TYR A 6 1.95 -16.52 0.85
CA TYR A 6 2.21 -15.45 -0.12
C TYR A 6 2.67 -16.02 -1.47
N ILE A 7 3.62 -16.96 -1.47
CA ILE A 7 4.11 -17.62 -2.70
C ILE A 7 2.97 -18.37 -3.39
N LYS A 8 2.18 -19.13 -2.61
CA LYS A 8 1.03 -19.89 -3.13
C LYS A 8 -0.01 -18.95 -3.76
N THR A 9 -0.34 -17.86 -3.09
CA THR A 9 -1.31 -16.86 -3.56
C THR A 9 -0.82 -16.12 -4.80
N ARG A 10 0.45 -15.73 -4.84
CA ARG A 10 1.08 -15.12 -6.01
C ARG A 10 1.03 -16.05 -7.23
N ASN A 11 1.36 -17.32 -7.05
CA ASN A 11 1.32 -18.32 -8.11
C ASN A 11 -0.11 -18.52 -8.66
N ILE A 12 -1.13 -18.41 -7.82
CA ILE A 12 -2.54 -18.49 -8.24
C ILE A 12 -2.90 -17.30 -9.13
N PHE A 13 -2.57 -16.07 -8.72
CA PHE A 13 -2.87 -14.87 -9.50
C PHE A 13 -2.10 -14.82 -10.82
N GLU A 14 -0.81 -15.17 -10.81
CA GLU A 14 0.00 -15.21 -12.02
C GLU A 14 -0.55 -16.23 -13.04
N ARG A 15 -0.91 -17.44 -12.58
CA ARG A 15 -1.56 -18.44 -13.44
C ARG A 15 -2.91 -17.98 -13.97
N ARG A 16 -3.73 -17.33 -13.13
CA ARG A 16 -5.04 -16.80 -13.56
C ARG A 16 -4.88 -15.70 -14.60
N ILE A 17 -3.94 -14.76 -14.40
CA ILE A 17 -3.62 -13.72 -15.38
C ILE A 17 -3.15 -14.35 -16.68
N ALA A 18 -2.24 -15.33 -16.63
CA ALA A 18 -1.76 -16.03 -17.82
C ALA A 18 -2.92 -16.71 -18.59
N LYS A 19 -3.82 -17.40 -17.88
CA LYS A 19 -5.00 -18.02 -18.48
C LYS A 19 -5.91 -17.00 -19.16
N LEU A 20 -6.21 -15.88 -18.50
CA LEU A 20 -7.04 -14.81 -19.08
C LEU A 20 -6.36 -14.17 -20.31
N MET A 21 -5.04 -13.96 -20.25
CA MET A 21 -4.26 -13.45 -21.37
C MET A 21 -4.29 -14.37 -22.59
N ASN A 22 -4.15 -15.68 -22.39
CA ASN A 22 -4.20 -16.68 -23.45
C ASN A 22 -5.59 -16.74 -24.11
N ASN A 23 -6.63 -16.55 -23.30
CA ASN A 23 -8.03 -16.50 -23.76
C ASN A 23 -8.46 -15.11 -24.24
N GLN A 24 -7.52 -14.15 -24.38
CA GLN A 24 -7.78 -12.78 -24.85
C GLN A 24 -8.74 -11.94 -23.98
N HIS A 25 -8.97 -12.34 -22.72
CA HIS A 25 -9.79 -11.61 -21.74
C HIS A 25 -9.01 -10.45 -21.11
N TYR A 26 -8.61 -9.46 -21.92
CA TYR A 26 -7.71 -8.38 -21.50
C TYR A 26 -8.34 -7.40 -20.51
N ILE A 27 -9.64 -7.15 -20.61
CA ILE A 27 -10.37 -6.25 -19.71
C ILE A 27 -10.42 -6.84 -18.30
N GLU A 28 -10.73 -8.12 -18.19
CA GLU A 28 -10.76 -8.88 -16.94
C GLU A 28 -9.39 -8.91 -16.27
N VAL A 29 -8.31 -9.00 -17.05
CA VAL A 29 -6.95 -8.88 -16.53
C VAL A 29 -6.74 -7.53 -15.83
N ILE A 30 -7.21 -6.42 -16.42
CA ILE A 30 -7.07 -5.10 -15.80
C ILE A 30 -7.86 -5.00 -14.49
N PHE A 31 -9.08 -5.55 -14.43
CA PHE A 31 -9.85 -5.56 -13.19
C PHE A 31 -9.19 -6.41 -12.10
N LEU A 32 -8.66 -7.58 -12.45
CA LEU A 32 -7.92 -8.42 -11.51
C LEU A 32 -6.66 -7.71 -10.99
N MET A 33 -5.92 -7.05 -11.88
CA MET A 33 -4.78 -6.21 -11.54
C MET A 33 -5.15 -5.04 -10.62
N ALA A 34 -6.32 -4.43 -10.83
CA ALA A 34 -6.81 -3.35 -9.97
C ALA A 34 -7.05 -3.83 -8.53
N VAL A 35 -7.67 -5.00 -8.35
CA VAL A 35 -7.88 -5.59 -7.01
C VAL A 35 -6.56 -5.87 -6.30
N ILE A 36 -5.56 -6.39 -7.01
CA ILE A 36 -4.22 -6.62 -6.46
C ILE A 36 -3.61 -5.29 -6.01
N LEU A 37 -3.69 -4.26 -6.86
CA LEU A 37 -3.15 -2.94 -6.56
C LEU A 37 -3.87 -2.29 -5.37
N GLU A 38 -5.20 -2.36 -5.30
CA GLU A 38 -6.00 -1.83 -4.18
C GLU A 38 -5.54 -2.43 -2.86
N ARG A 39 -5.40 -3.76 -2.78
CA ARG A 39 -4.87 -4.42 -1.56
C ARG A 39 -3.48 -3.93 -1.19
N GLN A 40 -2.60 -3.78 -2.18
CA GLN A 40 -1.24 -3.27 -1.97
C GLN A 40 -1.24 -1.83 -1.44
N LEU A 41 -2.09 -0.96 -1.98
CA LEU A 41 -2.22 0.42 -1.53
C LEU A 41 -2.82 0.50 -0.13
N GLN A 42 -3.81 -0.33 0.20
CA GLN A 42 -4.35 -0.43 1.57
C GLN A 42 -3.27 -0.78 2.59
N ALA A 43 -2.39 -1.73 2.27
CA ALA A 43 -1.27 -2.08 3.13
C ALA A 43 -0.30 -0.89 3.31
N ILE A 44 0.07 -0.21 2.22
CA ILE A 44 0.93 0.99 2.25
C ILE A 44 0.31 2.11 3.11
N ILE A 45 -0.97 2.39 2.93
CA ILE A 45 -1.72 3.40 3.68
C ILE A 45 -1.65 3.11 5.17
N LYS A 46 -1.96 1.86 5.57
CA LYS A 46 -1.87 1.42 6.96
C LYS A 46 -0.46 1.65 7.54
N ARG A 47 0.60 1.37 6.77
CA ARG A 47 1.98 1.60 7.23
C ARG A 47 2.31 3.08 7.41
N TYR A 48 1.83 3.94 6.51
CA TYR A 48 2.00 5.38 6.69
C TYR A 48 1.30 5.87 7.96
N GLU A 49 0.06 5.44 8.21
CA GLU A 49 -0.69 5.80 9.41
C GLU A 49 0.02 5.33 10.68
N GLU A 50 0.51 4.09 10.71
CA GLU A 50 1.32 3.56 11.81
C GLU A 50 2.56 4.45 12.07
N LEU A 51 3.26 4.88 11.02
CA LEU A 51 4.44 5.75 11.15
C LEU A 51 4.10 7.14 11.67
N ILE A 52 3.00 7.74 11.19
CA ILE A 52 2.55 9.07 11.62
C ILE A 52 2.12 9.04 13.09
N CYS A 53 1.28 8.09 13.47
CA CYS A 53 0.88 7.86 14.86
C CYS A 53 2.10 7.65 15.76
N ASN A 54 3.10 6.91 15.30
CA ASN A 54 4.33 6.70 16.05
C ASN A 54 5.16 7.99 16.22
N LYS A 55 5.25 8.84 15.20
CA LYS A 55 5.93 10.13 15.34
C LYS A 55 5.21 11.03 16.34
N LEU A 56 3.90 11.17 16.21
CA LEU A 56 3.10 12.07 17.03
C LEU A 56 2.99 11.62 18.49
N ALA A 57 2.97 10.30 18.76
CA ALA A 57 3.01 9.79 20.12
C ALA A 57 4.34 10.08 20.86
N ASN A 58 5.42 10.39 20.14
CA ASN A 58 6.70 10.75 20.75
C ASN A 58 6.82 12.25 21.08
N ASP A 59 5.97 13.11 20.50
CA ASP A 59 5.90 14.52 20.86
C ASP A 59 5.16 14.66 22.20
N LYS A 60 5.94 14.99 23.22
CA LYS A 60 5.52 15.02 24.63
C LYS A 60 4.27 15.89 24.82
N GLY A 61 3.18 15.27 25.26
CA GLY A 61 2.09 15.98 25.94
C GLY A 61 0.74 16.04 25.22
N ARG A 62 0.61 15.55 23.98
CA ARG A 62 -0.70 15.46 23.35
C ARG A 62 -0.96 14.04 22.88
N LYS A 63 -1.93 13.37 23.48
CA LYS A 63 -2.61 12.19 22.91
C LYS A 63 -3.39 12.63 21.66
N ILE A 64 -2.71 13.20 20.67
CA ILE A 64 -3.30 13.40 19.35
C ILE A 64 -3.41 12.00 18.77
N LYS A 65 -4.58 11.38 18.92
CA LYS A 65 -5.01 10.34 17.99
C LYS A 65 -5.02 11.04 16.64
N PHE A 66 -3.97 10.87 15.85
CA PHE A 66 -3.99 11.27 14.45
C PHE A 66 -4.87 10.27 13.72
N SER A 67 -6.16 10.45 13.93
CA SER A 67 -7.21 9.91 13.09
C SER A 67 -7.31 10.91 11.95
N ILE A 68 -6.91 10.52 10.74
CA ILE A 68 -7.39 11.27 9.57
C ILE A 68 -8.87 10.92 9.46
N ASP A 69 -9.68 11.66 10.22
CA ASP A 69 -11.09 11.44 10.51
C ASP A 69 -11.96 11.36 9.24
N SER A 70 -11.44 11.77 8.08
CA SER A 70 -12.16 11.77 6.81
C SER A 70 -12.06 10.47 5.99
N LEU A 71 -11.01 9.65 6.20
CA LEU A 71 -10.80 8.39 5.45
C LEU A 71 -10.83 7.14 6.33
N THR A 72 -10.54 7.25 7.63
CA THR A 72 -10.55 6.10 8.55
C THR A 72 -11.91 5.80 9.16
N LYS A 73 -12.84 6.77 9.22
CA LYS A 73 -14.25 6.51 9.59
C LYS A 73 -15.03 5.77 8.50
N LYS A 74 -14.57 5.83 7.25
CA LYS A 74 -15.02 4.94 6.18
C LYS A 74 -14.15 3.71 6.23
N ASP A 75 -14.74 2.51 6.24
CA ASP A 75 -13.96 1.27 6.12
C ASP A 75 -12.96 1.44 4.98
N ILE A 76 -11.66 1.21 5.22
CA ILE A 76 -10.63 1.28 4.16
C ILE A 76 -10.99 0.36 2.97
N GLN A 77 -11.83 -0.64 3.22
CA GLN A 77 -12.44 -1.53 2.23
C GLN A 77 -13.48 -0.85 1.31
N LYS A 78 -14.09 0.26 1.74
CA LYS A 78 -15.07 1.07 0.99
C LYS A 78 -14.44 2.22 0.19
N ILE A 79 -13.12 2.39 0.28
CA ILE A 79 -12.40 3.43 -0.46
C ILE A 79 -12.10 2.92 -1.87
N THR A 80 -12.29 3.76 -2.88
CA THR A 80 -11.96 3.43 -4.27
C THR A 80 -10.46 3.55 -4.55
N LEU A 81 -9.94 2.86 -5.56
CA LEU A 81 -8.55 3.00 -6.01
C LEU A 81 -8.13 4.47 -6.22
N GLY A 82 -8.99 5.29 -6.85
CA GLY A 82 -8.70 6.71 -7.08
C GLY A 82 -8.53 7.50 -5.79
N GLN A 83 -9.37 7.24 -4.79
CA GLN A 83 -9.26 7.86 -3.46
C GLN A 83 -8.00 7.40 -2.71
N MET A 84 -7.62 6.12 -2.82
CA MET A 84 -6.36 5.61 -2.24
C MET A 84 -5.15 6.28 -2.88
N ILE A 85 -5.14 6.46 -4.20
CA ILE A 85 -4.06 7.14 -4.93
C ILE A 85 -3.96 8.61 -4.47
N ASN A 86 -5.09 9.31 -4.34
CA ASN A 86 -5.09 10.69 -3.86
C ASN A 86 -4.53 10.79 -2.43
N TYR A 87 -4.91 9.87 -1.55
CA TYR A 87 -4.38 9.85 -0.20
C TYR A 87 -2.86 9.60 -0.16
N ILE A 88 -2.39 8.59 -0.91
CA ILE A 88 -0.96 8.30 -1.01
C ILE A 88 -0.19 9.48 -1.61
N SER A 89 -0.79 10.27 -2.51
CA SER A 89 -0.14 11.45 -3.09
C SER A 89 0.25 12.51 -2.06
N MET A 90 -0.51 12.61 -0.96
CA MET A 90 -0.21 13.52 0.15
C MET A 90 0.94 13.02 1.04
N LEU A 91 1.25 11.72 0.98
CA LEU A 91 2.20 11.04 1.87
C LEU A 91 3.48 10.58 1.16
N CYS A 92 3.42 10.42 -0.16
CA CYS A 92 4.48 9.85 -0.99
C CYS A 92 5.02 10.90 -1.97
N GLU A 93 6.28 11.29 -1.78
CA GLU A 93 6.96 12.26 -2.64
C GLU A 93 7.41 11.67 -4.00
N ASN A 94 7.25 10.35 -4.20
CA ASN A 94 7.72 9.69 -5.43
C ASN A 94 6.80 10.03 -6.63
N LYS A 95 7.10 11.14 -7.30
CA LYS A 95 6.38 11.62 -8.49
C LYS A 95 6.29 10.57 -9.61
N SER A 96 7.32 9.74 -9.80
CA SER A 96 7.31 8.68 -10.82
C SER A 96 6.27 7.60 -10.51
N LEU A 97 6.23 7.12 -9.27
CA LEU A 97 5.23 6.17 -8.81
C LEU A 97 3.81 6.76 -8.94
N MET A 98 3.63 8.01 -8.52
CA MET A 98 2.33 8.67 -8.61
C MET A 98 1.85 8.83 -10.06
N LYS A 99 2.75 9.12 -11.01
CA LYS A 99 2.40 9.16 -12.44
C LYS A 99 1.92 7.80 -12.95
N GLU A 100 2.57 6.71 -12.54
CA GLU A 100 2.18 5.36 -12.96
C GLU A 100 0.86 4.89 -12.34
N LEU A 101 0.63 5.19 -11.05
CA LEU A 101 -0.65 4.94 -10.37
C LEU A 101 -1.80 5.66 -11.06
N ASN A 102 -1.62 6.96 -11.34
CA ASN A 102 -2.62 7.76 -12.04
C ASN A 102 -2.86 7.27 -13.47
N TYR A 103 -1.82 6.87 -14.18
CA TYR A 103 -1.95 6.28 -15.51
C TYR A 103 -2.80 5.01 -15.47
N PHE A 104 -2.52 4.10 -14.53
CA PHE A 104 -3.30 2.86 -14.38
C PHE A 104 -4.76 3.15 -14.01
N ASN A 105 -5.00 4.06 -13.08
CA ASN A 105 -6.37 4.44 -12.71
C ASN A 105 -7.13 5.07 -13.87
N ARG A 106 -6.49 5.95 -14.67
CA ARG A 106 -7.10 6.50 -15.90
C ARG A 106 -7.47 5.41 -16.90
N LEU A 107 -6.60 4.42 -17.10
CA LEU A 107 -6.90 3.28 -17.97
C LEU A 107 -8.12 2.50 -17.46
N ARG A 108 -8.18 2.20 -16.15
CA ARG A 108 -9.33 1.52 -15.53
C ARG A 108 -10.63 2.31 -15.69
N VAL A 109 -10.60 3.61 -15.42
CA VAL A 109 -11.76 4.51 -15.55
C VAL A 109 -12.22 4.57 -17.01
N GLU A 110 -11.30 4.70 -17.96
CA GLU A 110 -11.61 4.67 -19.39
C GLU A 110 -12.28 3.35 -19.81
N ILE A 111 -11.82 2.21 -19.27
CA ILE A 111 -12.45 0.90 -19.51
C ILE A 111 -13.89 0.89 -19.01
N ILE A 112 -14.12 1.31 -17.76
CA ILE A 112 -15.45 1.32 -17.14
C ILE A 112 -16.43 2.18 -17.96
N HIS A 113 -16.02 3.39 -18.34
CA HIS A 113 -16.90 4.30 -19.10
C HIS A 113 -17.15 3.86 -20.54
N ARG A 114 -16.24 3.08 -21.15
CA ARG A 114 -16.36 2.63 -22.54
C ARG A 114 -16.91 1.21 -22.68
N LEU A 115 -17.05 0.48 -21.58
CA LEU A 115 -17.47 -0.93 -21.57
C LEU A 115 -18.78 -1.17 -22.33
N PHE A 116 -19.73 -0.23 -22.22
CA PHE A 116 -21.05 -0.33 -22.84
C PHE A 116 -21.14 0.29 -24.24
N THR A 117 -20.03 0.85 -24.76
CA THR A 117 -19.98 1.43 -26.10
C THR A 117 -19.38 0.41 -27.07
N VAL A 118 -20.24 -0.41 -27.69
CA VAL A 118 -19.86 -1.56 -28.55
C VAL A 118 -18.80 -1.22 -29.61
N LYS A 119 -18.93 -0.06 -30.28
CA LYS A 119 -17.97 0.39 -31.32
C LYS A 119 -16.55 0.67 -30.79
N SER A 120 -16.37 0.79 -29.47
CA SER A 120 -15.09 1.16 -28.85
C SER A 120 -14.28 -0.02 -28.30
N ILE A 121 -14.89 -1.21 -28.18
CA ILE A 121 -14.29 -2.38 -27.53
C ILE A 121 -13.00 -2.83 -28.24
N PRO A 122 -12.94 -3.01 -29.57
CA PRO A 122 -11.71 -3.48 -30.22
C PRO A 122 -10.52 -2.50 -30.08
N ARG A 123 -10.81 -1.19 -30.08
CA ARG A 123 -9.79 -0.15 -29.86
C ARG A 123 -9.29 -0.17 -28.42
N LEU A 124 -10.21 -0.36 -27.46
CA LEU A 124 -9.90 -0.46 -26.04
C LEU A 124 -9.04 -1.69 -25.73
N GLU A 125 -9.42 -2.86 -26.26
CA GLU A 125 -8.67 -4.10 -26.10
C GLU A 125 -7.25 -3.99 -26.65
N ASN A 126 -7.07 -3.42 -27.84
CA ASN A 126 -5.74 -3.20 -28.42
C ASN A 126 -4.87 -2.30 -27.54
N LYS A 127 -5.45 -1.25 -26.95
CA LYS A 127 -4.75 -0.36 -26.01
C LYS A 127 -4.34 -1.11 -24.74
N ILE A 128 -5.23 -1.93 -24.18
CA ILE A 128 -4.95 -2.76 -23.00
C ILE A 128 -3.86 -3.79 -23.33
N LYS A 129 -3.97 -4.49 -24.45
CA LYS A 129 -2.97 -5.49 -24.90
C LYS A 129 -1.58 -4.88 -24.97
N ARG A 130 -1.43 -3.69 -25.56
CA ARG A 130 -0.16 -2.95 -25.60
C ARG A 130 0.34 -2.57 -24.20
N TYR A 131 -0.54 -2.20 -23.29
CA TYR A 131 -0.19 -1.92 -21.89
C TYR A 131 0.34 -3.18 -21.18
N LEU A 132 -0.33 -4.31 -21.35
CA LEU A 132 0.00 -5.60 -20.74
C LEU A 132 1.32 -6.17 -21.30
N GLN A 133 1.50 -6.12 -22.62
CA GLN A 133 2.74 -6.57 -23.30
C GLN A 133 3.98 -5.81 -22.80
N LYS A 134 3.84 -4.50 -22.52
CA LYS A 134 4.94 -3.68 -21.97
C LYS A 134 5.26 -3.97 -20.50
N ARG A 135 4.58 -4.95 -19.88
CA ARG A 135 4.72 -5.34 -18.46
C ARG A 135 4.63 -4.14 -17.50
N LYS A 136 3.87 -3.10 -17.88
CA LYS A 136 3.79 -1.84 -17.10
C LYS A 136 3.19 -2.07 -15.71
N PHE A 137 2.21 -2.96 -15.60
CA PHE A 137 1.62 -3.31 -14.31
C PHE A 137 2.63 -3.97 -13.37
N TRP A 138 3.45 -4.91 -13.86
CA TRP A 138 4.46 -5.58 -13.03
C TRP A 138 5.51 -4.61 -12.51
N LYS A 139 5.91 -3.63 -13.32
CA LYS A 139 6.80 -2.53 -12.88
C LYS A 139 6.15 -1.68 -11.78
N LEU A 140 4.86 -1.35 -11.94
CA LEU A 140 4.09 -0.62 -10.93
C LEU A 140 3.98 -1.42 -9.62
N LEU A 141 3.67 -2.71 -9.71
CA LEU A 141 3.58 -3.60 -8.56
C LEU A 141 4.92 -3.69 -7.83
N TYR A 142 6.03 -3.87 -8.56
CA TYR A 142 7.37 -3.86 -7.98
C TYR A 142 7.68 -2.57 -7.22
N LYS A 143 7.36 -1.40 -7.81
CA LYS A 143 7.59 -0.10 -7.15
C LYS A 143 6.75 0.06 -5.88
N THR A 144 5.49 -0.35 -5.91
CA THR A 144 4.61 -0.28 -4.74
C THR A 144 5.05 -1.25 -3.63
N SER A 145 5.46 -2.48 -3.97
CA SER A 145 6.05 -3.42 -3.01
C SER A 145 7.36 -2.90 -2.42
N THR A 146 8.22 -2.28 -3.24
CA THR A 146 9.47 -1.66 -2.75
C THR A 146 9.17 -0.55 -1.75
N LEU A 147 8.18 0.31 -2.03
CA LEU A 147 7.73 1.33 -1.10
C LEU A 147 7.23 0.72 0.21
N GLU A 148 6.39 -0.32 0.14
CA GLU A 148 5.90 -1.00 1.35
C GLU A 148 7.05 -1.55 2.20
N ILE A 149 8.01 -2.25 1.60
CA ILE A 149 9.19 -2.77 2.29
C ILE A 149 9.98 -1.64 2.97
N LEU A 150 10.15 -0.49 2.30
CA LEU A 150 10.81 0.68 2.90
C LEU A 150 10.04 1.19 4.12
N LEU A 151 8.71 1.24 4.07
CA LEU A 151 7.88 1.65 5.21
C LEU A 151 7.94 0.65 6.36
N ILE A 152 7.97 -0.66 6.07
CA ILE A 152 8.17 -1.72 7.07
C ILE A 152 9.52 -1.56 7.76
N LYS A 153 10.61 -1.37 7.00
CA LYS A 153 11.96 -1.15 7.55
C LYS A 153 12.01 0.08 8.46
N ARG A 154 11.38 1.19 8.04
CA ARG A 154 11.27 2.41 8.86
C ARG A 154 10.50 2.16 10.15
N SER A 155 9.40 1.41 10.09
CA SER A 155 8.57 1.07 11.25
C SER A 155 9.33 0.19 12.25
N ALA A 156 10.01 -0.85 11.76
CA ALA A 156 10.84 -1.73 12.59
C ALA A 156 11.99 -0.97 13.28
N SER A 157 12.66 -0.06 12.55
CA SER A 157 13.70 0.80 13.12
C SER A 157 13.15 1.70 14.24
N ALA A 158 11.97 2.31 14.03
CA ALA A 158 11.33 3.14 15.04
C ALA A 158 10.98 2.34 16.32
N ILE A 159 10.47 1.11 16.17
CA ILE A 159 10.17 0.21 17.29
C ILE A 159 11.45 -0.17 18.06
N SER A 160 12.52 -0.54 17.35
CA SER A 160 13.81 -0.90 17.97
C SER A 160 14.39 0.26 18.80
N LYS A 161 14.31 1.49 18.28
CA LYS A 161 14.73 2.71 19.02
C LYS A 161 13.89 2.93 20.28
N ARG A 162 12.57 2.67 20.25
CA ARG A 162 11.71 2.74 21.44
C ARG A 162 12.06 1.69 22.49
N LEU A 163 12.26 0.44 22.08
CA LEU A 163 12.62 -0.64 23.00
C LEU A 163 13.96 -0.34 23.71
N SER A 164 14.94 0.20 22.99
CA SER A 164 16.23 0.57 23.59
C SER A 164 16.12 1.75 24.56
N THR A 165 15.28 2.76 24.25
CA THR A 165 15.03 3.88 25.17
C THR A 165 14.27 3.44 26.43
N SER A 166 13.20 2.65 26.31
CA SER A 166 12.48 2.09 27.47
C SER A 166 13.39 1.22 28.34
N LYS A 167 14.25 0.39 27.76
CA LYS A 167 15.24 -0.42 28.51
C LYS A 167 16.20 0.46 29.31
N ARG A 168 16.72 1.54 28.72
CA ARG A 168 17.60 2.50 29.40
C ARG A 168 16.89 3.21 30.56
N GLU A 169 15.63 3.59 30.37
CA GLU A 169 14.83 4.24 31.40
C GLU A 169 14.52 3.31 32.57
N LEU A 170 14.11 2.07 32.30
CA LEU A 170 13.92 1.03 33.32
C LEU A 170 15.21 0.74 34.11
N ALA A 171 16.35 0.71 33.43
CA ALA A 171 17.65 0.55 34.10
C ALA A 171 17.97 1.73 35.04
N ARG A 172 17.69 2.97 34.62
CA ARG A 172 17.83 4.17 35.47
C ARG A 172 16.90 4.12 36.68
N ILE A 173 15.65 3.72 36.51
CA ILE A 173 14.68 3.57 37.61
C ILE A 173 15.15 2.51 38.61
N ARG A 174 15.61 1.34 38.14
CA ARG A 174 16.16 0.27 38.99
C ARG A 174 17.38 0.74 39.78
N LYS A 175 18.30 1.48 39.15
CA LYS A 175 19.48 2.06 39.83
C LYS A 175 19.06 3.06 40.92
N ARG A 176 18.10 3.93 40.65
CA ARG A 176 17.56 4.90 41.63
C ARG A 176 16.89 4.20 42.82
N LYS A 177 16.11 3.14 42.59
CA LYS A 177 15.47 2.36 43.67
C LYS A 177 16.50 1.68 44.58
N ARG A 178 17.56 1.09 44.02
CA ARG A 178 18.67 0.49 44.80
C ARG A 178 19.41 1.49 45.68
N LEU A 179 19.57 2.72 45.21
CA LEU A 179 20.24 3.79 45.98
C LEU A 179 19.37 4.34 47.12
N LYS A 180 18.04 4.30 46.98
CA LYS A 180 17.11 4.76 48.03
C LYS A 180 16.90 3.75 49.17
N GLY A 181 17.07 2.45 48.92
CA GLY A 181 16.94 1.40 49.95
C GLY A 181 18.22 1.09 50.74
N ARG A 182 19.26 1.95 50.64
CA ARG A 182 20.53 1.84 51.38
C ARG A 182 20.71 2.98 52.40
N ARG A 183 19.63 3.68 52.76
CA ARG A 183 19.58 4.70 53.81
C ARG A 183 18.72 4.20 54.94
#